data_AF-A0A455U3A8-F1
#
_entry.id   AF-A0A455U3A8-F1
#
_cell.length_a   1.000
_cell.length_b   1.000
_cell.length_c   1.000
_cell.angle_alpha   90.00
_cell.angle_beta   90.00
_cell.angle_gamma   90.00
#
_symmetry.space_group_name_H-M   'P 1'
#
loop_
_entity.id
_entity.type
_entity.pdbx_description
1 polymer ?
#
loop_
_entity_poly.entity_id
_entity_poly.type
_entity_poly.pdbx_seq_one_letter_code
_entity_poly.pdbx_strand_id
1 'polypeptide(L)'
;MYLWLTGYDIQVGLGVNHRLRMNPLWSDLETHVLEASSDLEVRGKCFYPEERKGEKFVITLRGSPSPVEFARTVADIQQRDADGMPRYRTYRGYQVPVFECPKGVARLRRERRADAWKAWMYVPESYIDNCLAILRTKAAQYIYIHEHIIEKERWINSFSVQSNDPTE
;
A
#
# COMPACT_ATOMS: atom_id res chain seq x y z
N MET A 1 4.20 -13.14 -6.01
CA MET A 1 5.56 -13.03 -6.57
C MET A 1 6.54 -12.75 -5.45
N TYR A 2 7.74 -13.28 -5.58
CA TYR A 2 8.84 -13.13 -4.62
C TYR A 2 10.02 -12.46 -5.31
N LEU A 3 10.64 -11.54 -4.59
CA LEU A 3 11.72 -10.70 -5.07
C LEU A 3 12.88 -10.74 -4.09
N TRP A 4 14.10 -10.72 -4.62
CA TRP A 4 15.29 -10.40 -3.84
C TRP A 4 15.23 -8.92 -3.49
N LEU A 5 15.38 -8.59 -2.22
CA LEU A 5 15.60 -7.22 -1.79
C LEU A 5 16.97 -6.77 -2.29
N THR A 6 17.01 -5.77 -3.15
CA THR A 6 18.27 -5.26 -3.75
C THR A 6 18.73 -3.95 -3.13
N GLY A 7 17.88 -3.30 -2.34
CA GLY A 7 18.21 -2.06 -1.64
C GLY A 7 16.96 -1.36 -1.12
N TYR A 8 17.17 -0.35 -0.27
CA TYR A 8 16.11 0.52 0.22
C TYR A 8 16.65 1.92 0.47
N ASP A 9 15.76 2.90 0.51
CA ASP A 9 16.03 4.28 0.88
C ASP A 9 14.98 4.75 1.88
N ILE A 10 15.39 5.52 2.87
CA ILE A 10 14.50 6.04 3.91
C ILE A 10 14.64 7.55 3.98
N GLN A 11 13.50 8.24 3.97
CA GLN A 11 13.43 9.66 4.17
C GLN A 11 12.52 9.95 5.37
N VAL A 12 13.03 10.72 6.32
CA VAL A 12 12.25 11.24 7.45
C VAL A 12 12.29 12.75 7.44
N GLY A 13 11.16 13.38 7.76
CA GLY A 13 10.98 14.81 7.76
C GLY A 13 10.20 15.27 8.97
N LEU A 14 10.50 16.48 9.43
CA LEU A 14 9.74 17.19 10.45
C LEU A 14 9.59 18.63 9.99
N GLY A 15 8.37 19.16 10.05
CA GLY A 15 8.11 20.52 9.63
C GLY A 15 6.84 21.10 10.22
N VAL A 16 6.66 22.40 9.98
CA VAL A 16 5.35 23.05 10.16
C VAL A 16 4.51 22.69 8.95
N ASN A 17 3.25 22.33 9.19
CA ASN A 17 2.28 22.07 8.13
C ASN A 17 2.23 23.26 7.17
N HIS A 18 2.74 23.04 5.96
CA HIS A 18 2.89 24.11 4.99
C HIS A 18 1.54 24.65 4.50
N ARG A 19 0.45 23.87 4.63
CA ARG A 19 -0.90 24.30 4.24
C ARG A 19 -1.40 25.47 5.08
N LEU A 20 -1.00 25.54 6.34
CA LEU A 20 -1.31 26.67 7.23
C LEU A 20 -0.77 28.01 6.71
N ARG A 21 0.28 28.00 5.89
CA ARG A 21 0.86 29.20 5.27
C ARG A 21 0.32 29.47 3.86
N MET A 22 -0.35 28.50 3.24
CA MET A 22 -0.85 28.64 1.87
C MET A 22 -2.26 29.22 1.83
N ASN A 23 -3.24 28.51 2.40
CA ASN A 23 -4.64 28.91 2.37
C ASN A 23 -5.37 28.37 3.60
N PRO A 24 -5.95 29.23 4.45
CA PRO A 24 -6.70 28.80 5.64
C PRO A 24 -7.87 27.85 5.35
N LEU A 25 -8.42 27.87 4.12
CA LEU A 25 -9.50 26.96 3.72
C LEU A 25 -9.04 25.51 3.46
N TRP A 26 -7.73 25.26 3.45
CA TRP A 26 -7.15 23.93 3.20
C TRP A 26 -6.82 23.17 4.48
N SER A 27 -7.19 23.74 5.62
CA SER A 27 -6.99 23.19 6.96
C SER A 27 -8.27 23.36 7.76
N ASP A 28 -8.66 22.33 8.50
CA ASP A 28 -9.67 22.43 9.54
C ASP A 28 -9.03 22.80 10.88
N LEU A 29 -9.85 23.06 11.90
CA LEU A 29 -9.36 23.40 13.25
C LEU A 29 -8.64 22.22 13.93
N GLU A 30 -8.81 21.00 13.43
CA GLU A 30 -8.17 19.78 13.93
C GLU A 30 -6.82 19.50 13.22
N THR A 31 -6.45 20.31 12.23
CA THR A 31 -5.22 20.13 11.47
C THR A 31 -4.01 20.38 12.35
N HIS A 32 -3.12 19.39 12.45
CA HIS A 32 -1.90 19.51 13.23
C HIS A 32 -0.95 20.59 12.68
N VAL A 33 -0.37 21.38 13.59
CA VAL A 33 0.58 22.46 13.27
C VAL A 33 1.94 21.92 12.86
N LEU A 34 2.40 20.86 13.52
CA LEU A 34 3.62 20.15 13.20
C LEU A 34 3.27 18.82 12.53
N GLU A 35 4.02 18.48 11.49
CA GLU A 35 3.87 17.23 10.76
C GLU A 35 5.22 16.52 10.70
N ALA A 36 5.21 15.24 11.04
CA ALA A 36 6.27 14.31 10.71
C ALA A 36 5.88 13.56 9.43
N SER A 37 6.88 13.18 8.65
CA SER A 37 6.69 12.34 7.47
C SER A 37 7.77 11.29 7.41
N SER A 38 7.40 10.05 7.13
CA SER A 38 8.33 8.95 6.95
C SER A 38 8.02 8.27 5.63
N ASP A 39 8.98 8.23 4.72
CA ASP A 39 8.87 7.54 3.45
C ASP A 39 9.94 6.44 3.38
N LEU A 40 9.53 5.25 2.94
CA LEU A 40 10.42 4.10 2.74
C LEU A 40 10.27 3.60 1.31
N GLU A 41 11.34 3.69 0.54
CA GLU A 41 11.42 3.04 -0.76
C GLU A 41 12.16 1.71 -0.62
N VAL A 42 11.56 0.61 -1.07
CA VAL A 42 12.25 -0.67 -1.22
C VAL A 42 12.35 -1.06 -2.68
N ARG A 43 13.49 -1.66 -3.03
CA ARG A 43 13.81 -2.09 -4.39
C ARG A 43 14.03 -3.59 -4.39
N GLY A 44 13.48 -4.25 -5.40
CA GLY A 44 13.67 -5.68 -5.54
C GLY A 44 13.72 -6.16 -6.98
N LYS A 45 14.29 -7.35 -7.15
CA LYS A 45 14.35 -8.06 -8.42
C LYS A 45 13.59 -9.37 -8.29
N CYS A 46 12.57 -9.55 -9.12
CA CYS A 46 11.73 -10.73 -9.09
C CYS A 46 12.53 -11.99 -9.46
N PHE A 47 12.39 -13.04 -8.66
CA PHE A 47 12.94 -14.36 -8.96
C PHE A 47 11.86 -15.44 -9.12
N TYR A 48 10.64 -15.16 -8.62
CA TYR A 48 9.48 -16.01 -8.80
C TYR A 48 8.21 -15.15 -8.94
N PRO A 49 7.29 -15.46 -9.88
CA PRO A 49 7.30 -16.64 -10.75
C PRO A 49 8.24 -16.46 -11.95
N GLU A 50 8.57 -17.55 -12.64
CA GLU A 50 9.62 -17.58 -13.67
C GLU A 50 9.31 -16.61 -14.83
N GLU A 51 8.02 -16.40 -15.15
CA GLU A 51 7.57 -15.50 -16.22
C GLU A 51 7.92 -14.03 -15.95
N ARG A 52 8.12 -13.66 -14.68
CA ARG A 52 8.49 -12.30 -14.26
C ARG A 52 9.93 -12.21 -13.76
N LYS A 53 10.70 -13.27 -13.91
CA LYS A 53 12.07 -13.34 -13.40
C LYS A 53 12.93 -12.25 -14.03
N GLY A 54 13.70 -11.60 -13.18
CA GLY A 54 14.59 -10.51 -13.55
C GLY A 54 13.94 -9.14 -13.60
N GLU A 55 12.61 -9.03 -13.59
CA GLU A 55 11.93 -7.75 -13.56
C GLU A 55 12.23 -6.98 -12.26
N LYS A 56 12.41 -5.66 -12.40
CA LYS A 56 12.72 -4.75 -11.29
C LYS A 56 11.46 -4.10 -10.76
N PHE A 57 11.40 -3.95 -9.44
CA PHE A 57 10.31 -3.32 -8.71
C PHE A 57 10.85 -2.29 -7.75
N VAL A 58 10.14 -1.16 -7.65
CA VAL A 58 10.41 -0.07 -6.71
C VAL A 58 9.09 0.28 -6.04
N ILE A 59 9.00 0.03 -4.73
CA ILE A 59 7.77 0.21 -3.96
C ILE A 59 8.04 1.30 -2.92
N THR A 60 7.26 2.37 -2.97
CA THR A 60 7.34 3.48 -2.02
C THR A 60 6.19 3.38 -1.01
N LEU A 61 6.54 3.21 0.26
CA LEU A 61 5.62 3.28 1.38
C LEU A 61 5.66 4.71 1.93
N ARG A 62 4.49 5.34 2.05
CA ARG A 62 4.35 6.67 2.65
C ARG A 62 3.64 6.56 3.98
N GLY A 63 4.33 6.96 5.03
CA GLY A 63 3.83 6.97 6.39
C GLY A 63 2.71 7.99 6.54
N SER A 64 1.63 7.57 7.15
CA SER A 64 0.53 8.44 7.55
C SER A 64 0.12 8.06 8.98
N PRO A 65 -0.14 9.04 9.86
CA PRO A 65 -0.59 8.76 11.22
C PRO A 65 -2.00 8.16 11.25
N SER A 66 -2.83 8.48 10.26
CA SER A 66 -4.20 7.97 10.12
C SER A 66 -4.58 7.81 8.65
N PRO A 67 -4.09 6.74 7.98
CA PRO A 67 -4.44 6.49 6.60
C PRO A 67 -5.92 6.08 6.52
N VAL A 68 -6.73 6.89 5.83
CA VAL A 68 -8.20 6.75 5.73
C VAL A 68 -8.66 5.31 5.42
N GLU A 69 -7.98 4.63 4.50
CA GLU A 69 -8.33 3.26 4.11
C GLU A 69 -8.21 2.25 5.25
N PHE A 70 -7.34 2.49 6.25
CA PHE A 70 -7.19 1.60 7.41
C PHE A 70 -8.28 1.82 8.47
N ALA A 71 -8.99 2.94 8.43
CA ALA A 71 -10.14 3.19 9.29
C ALA A 71 -11.44 2.58 8.75
N ARG A 72 -11.47 2.20 7.47
CA ARG A 72 -12.68 1.64 6.83
C ARG A 72 -13.01 0.26 7.37
N THR A 73 -14.30 0.04 7.58
CA THR A 73 -14.88 -1.23 7.99
C THR A 73 -15.54 -1.96 6.82
N VAL A 74 -15.92 -3.22 7.03
CA VAL A 74 -16.70 -4.00 6.05
C VAL A 74 -18.06 -3.34 5.75
N ALA A 75 -18.64 -2.63 6.73
CA ALA A 75 -19.90 -1.91 6.53
C ALA A 75 -19.72 -0.72 5.56
N ASP A 76 -18.55 -0.06 5.57
CA ASP A 76 -18.24 1.09 4.71
C ASP A 76 -17.97 0.70 3.25
N ILE A 77 -17.84 -0.61 2.97
CA ILE A 77 -17.70 -1.14 1.61
C ILE A 77 -18.95 -1.90 1.15
N GLN A 78 -20.02 -1.93 1.96
CA GLN A 78 -21.29 -2.48 1.50
C GLN A 78 -21.92 -1.53 0.48
N GLN A 79 -22.31 -2.08 -0.68
CA GLN A 79 -23.01 -1.32 -1.71
C GLN A 79 -24.30 -0.75 -1.13
N ARG A 80 -24.65 0.45 -1.56
CA ARG A 80 -25.92 1.10 -1.25
C ARG A 80 -26.74 1.26 -2.52
N ASP A 81 -28.06 1.17 -2.39
CA ASP A 81 -28.98 1.46 -3.49
C ASP A 81 -29.16 2.97 -3.71
N ALA A 82 -30.07 3.34 -4.61
CA ALA A 82 -30.34 4.74 -4.95
C ALA A 82 -30.86 5.57 -3.76
N ASP A 83 -31.48 4.91 -2.78
CA ASP A 83 -32.03 5.54 -1.57
C ASP A 83 -31.02 5.53 -0.41
N GLY A 84 -29.80 5.03 -0.65
CA GLY A 84 -28.73 4.96 0.35
C GLY A 84 -28.83 3.75 1.30
N MET A 85 -29.74 2.82 1.07
CA MET A 85 -29.92 1.64 1.91
C MET A 85 -28.92 0.52 1.59
N PRO A 86 -28.45 -0.27 2.57
CA PRO A 86 -27.49 -1.33 2.32
C PRO A 86 -28.06 -2.42 1.41
N ARG A 87 -27.29 -2.80 0.39
CA ARG A 87 -27.69 -3.75 -0.63
C ARG A 87 -27.40 -5.18 -0.19
N TYR A 88 -28.37 -6.06 -0.45
CA TYR A 88 -28.28 -7.50 -0.24
C TYR A 88 -28.59 -8.26 -1.52
N ARG A 89 -28.10 -9.49 -1.62
CA ARG A 89 -28.47 -10.45 -2.66
C ARG A 89 -28.92 -11.77 -2.02
N THR A 90 -29.82 -12.48 -2.68
CA THR A 90 -30.20 -13.83 -2.27
C THR A 90 -29.13 -14.84 -2.70
N TYR A 91 -28.59 -15.61 -1.76
CA TYR A 91 -27.69 -16.73 -2.03
C TYR A 91 -28.11 -17.95 -1.22
N ARG A 92 -28.48 -19.04 -1.91
CA ARG A 92 -28.97 -20.29 -1.30
C ARG A 92 -30.10 -20.08 -0.27
N GLY A 93 -31.01 -19.17 -0.57
CA GLY A 93 -32.14 -18.82 0.32
C GLY A 93 -31.82 -17.80 1.43
N TYR A 94 -30.55 -17.41 1.60
CA TYR A 94 -30.14 -16.42 2.60
C TYR A 94 -29.91 -15.04 1.96
N GLN A 95 -30.25 -13.97 2.67
CA GLN A 95 -29.83 -12.61 2.30
C GLN A 95 -28.38 -12.40 2.73
N VAL A 96 -27.51 -12.10 1.76
CA VAL A 96 -26.10 -11.80 2.02
C VAL A 96 -25.75 -10.41 1.50
N PRO A 97 -24.95 -9.62 2.24
CA PRO A 97 -24.56 -8.27 1.82
C PRO A 97 -23.75 -8.29 0.53
N VAL A 98 -23.91 -7.24 -0.28
CA VAL A 98 -23.13 -7.04 -1.50
C VAL A 98 -22.06 -5.99 -1.22
N PHE A 99 -20.79 -6.32 -1.48
CA PHE A 99 -19.66 -5.43 -1.21
C PHE A 99 -19.01 -4.92 -2.49
N GLU A 100 -18.44 -3.72 -2.42
CA GLU A 100 -17.50 -3.17 -3.39
C GLU A 100 -16.10 -3.20 -2.79
N CYS A 101 -15.41 -4.33 -2.96
CA CYS A 101 -14.07 -4.50 -2.41
C CYS A 101 -13.06 -3.56 -3.08
N PRO A 102 -12.08 -3.02 -2.33
CA PRO A 102 -10.96 -2.31 -2.92
C PRO A 102 -10.21 -3.18 -3.94
N LYS A 103 -9.73 -2.57 -5.03
CA LYS A 103 -8.99 -3.28 -6.09
C LYS A 103 -7.64 -3.83 -5.61
N GLY A 104 -7.06 -3.19 -4.58
CA GLY A 104 -5.81 -3.56 -3.92
C GLY A 104 -5.29 -2.41 -3.07
N VAL A 105 -4.20 -2.62 -2.34
CA VAL A 105 -3.53 -1.60 -1.51
C VAL A 105 -2.77 -0.57 -2.34
N ALA A 106 -2.36 -0.92 -3.56
CA ALA A 106 -1.62 -0.02 -4.44
C ALA A 106 -1.76 -0.43 -5.89
N ARG A 107 -1.72 0.55 -6.80
CA ARG A 107 -1.63 0.27 -8.24
C ARG A 107 -0.17 0.12 -8.66
N LEU A 108 0.12 -0.95 -9.41
CA LEU A 108 1.42 -1.22 -9.98
C LEU A 108 1.48 -0.70 -11.43
N ARG A 109 2.44 0.19 -11.72
CA ARG A 109 2.61 0.81 -13.03
C ARG A 109 4.01 0.56 -13.58
N ARG A 110 4.12 0.28 -14.87
CA ARG A 110 5.42 0.16 -15.53
C ARG A 110 5.96 1.54 -15.86
N GLU A 111 7.10 1.91 -15.32
CA GLU A 111 7.86 3.08 -15.75
C GLU A 111 8.85 2.66 -16.85
N ARG A 112 8.56 3.07 -18.09
CA ARG A 112 9.34 2.64 -19.26
C ARG A 112 10.80 3.11 -19.23
N ARG A 113 11.06 4.31 -18.70
CA ARG A 113 12.43 4.89 -18.69
C ARG A 113 13.37 4.20 -17.70
N ALA A 114 12.86 3.85 -16.52
CA ALA A 114 13.64 3.16 -15.49
C ALA A 114 13.62 1.62 -15.66
N ASP A 115 12.84 1.12 -16.62
CA ASP A 115 12.57 -0.31 -16.84
C ASP A 115 12.19 -1.01 -15.52
N ALA A 116 11.35 -0.35 -14.72
CA ALA A 116 10.95 -0.79 -13.40
C ALA A 116 9.43 -0.71 -13.22
N TRP A 117 8.88 -1.63 -12.45
CA TRP A 117 7.51 -1.54 -11.95
C TRP A 117 7.50 -0.70 -10.68
N LYS A 118 6.64 0.31 -10.64
CA LYS A 118 6.50 1.24 -9.52
C LYS A 118 5.12 1.15 -8.89
N ALA A 119 5.09 1.20 -7.58
CA ALA A 119 3.88 1.41 -6.82
C ALA A 119 4.16 2.32 -5.62
N TRP A 120 3.13 2.98 -5.16
CA TRP A 120 3.14 3.85 -4.00
C TRP A 120 1.89 3.54 -3.18
N MET A 121 2.03 3.47 -1.86
CA MET A 121 0.92 3.21 -0.94
C MET A 121 1.08 4.00 0.35
N TYR A 122 -0.05 4.43 0.90
CA TYR A 122 -0.09 5.01 2.24
C TYR A 122 -0.24 3.88 3.26
N VAL A 123 0.59 3.92 4.30
CA VAL A 123 0.61 2.91 5.36
C VAL A 123 0.68 3.61 6.71
N PRO A 124 0.23 2.96 7.80
CA PRO A 124 0.48 3.45 9.14
C PRO A 124 1.99 3.64 9.36
N GLU A 125 2.39 4.69 10.06
CA GLU A 125 3.80 4.94 10.38
C GLU A 125 4.45 3.74 11.11
N SER A 126 3.71 3.10 12.01
CA SER A 126 4.15 1.88 12.70
C SER A 126 4.48 0.72 11.76
N TYR A 127 3.85 0.66 10.58
CA TYR A 127 4.18 -0.34 9.56
C TYR A 127 5.56 -0.06 8.94
N ILE A 128 5.91 1.21 8.70
CA ILE A 128 7.25 1.59 8.24
C ILE A 128 8.28 1.23 9.30
N ASP A 129 8.03 1.53 10.57
CA ASP A 129 8.93 1.19 11.67
C ASP A 129 9.22 -0.32 11.73
N ASN A 130 8.18 -1.14 11.57
CA ASN A 130 8.31 -2.59 11.50
C ASN A 130 9.12 -3.05 10.29
N CYS A 131 8.88 -2.47 9.10
CA CYS A 131 9.70 -2.74 7.93
C CYS A 131 11.17 -2.39 8.16
N LEU A 132 11.46 -1.23 8.77
CA LEU A 132 12.82 -0.80 9.07
C LEU A 132 13.50 -1.70 10.10
N ALA A 133 12.76 -2.17 11.12
CA ALA A 133 13.27 -3.12 12.09
C ALA A 133 13.75 -4.40 11.40
N ILE A 134 12.96 -4.93 10.46
CA ILE A 134 13.32 -6.10 9.65
C ILE A 134 14.51 -5.78 8.73
N LEU A 135 14.46 -4.68 7.97
CA LEU A 135 15.50 -4.27 7.01
C LEU A 135 16.87 -4.02 7.66
N ARG A 136 16.89 -3.65 8.95
CA ARG A 136 18.14 -3.49 9.73
C ARG A 136 18.73 -4.82 10.16
N THR A 137 17.96 -5.89 10.20
CA THR A 137 18.52 -7.23 10.40
C THR A 137 19.32 -7.62 9.15
N LYS A 138 20.47 -8.28 9.34
CA LYS A 138 21.22 -8.85 8.21
C LYS A 138 20.47 -10.01 7.50
N ALA A 139 19.29 -10.37 8.01
CA ALA A 139 18.48 -11.46 7.52
C ALA A 139 17.40 -11.01 6.52
N ALA A 140 17.04 -9.72 6.46
CA ALA A 140 16.04 -9.24 5.49
C ALA A 140 16.56 -9.36 4.05
N GLN A 141 16.01 -10.31 3.31
CA GLN A 141 16.48 -10.63 1.96
C GLN A 141 15.37 -10.65 0.92
N TYR A 142 14.10 -10.63 1.34
CA TYR A 142 12.97 -10.91 0.44
C TYR A 142 11.86 -9.88 0.53
N ILE A 143 11.21 -9.65 -0.61
CA ILE A 143 9.94 -8.94 -0.72
C ILE A 143 8.92 -9.90 -1.30
N TYR A 144 7.73 -9.94 -0.70
CA TYR A 144 6.58 -10.61 -1.28
C TYR A 144 5.55 -9.59 -1.76
N ILE A 145 5.05 -9.82 -2.97
CA ILE A 145 3.95 -9.06 -3.57
C ILE A 145 2.89 -10.06 -4.03
N HIS A 146 1.69 -9.97 -3.47
CA HIS A 146 0.52 -10.60 -4.08
C HIS A 146 -0.06 -9.63 -5.11
N GLU A 147 0.05 -9.96 -6.39
CA GLU A 147 -0.50 -9.15 -7.48
C GLU A 147 -1.84 -9.72 -7.95
N HIS A 148 -2.75 -8.82 -8.29
CA HIS A 148 -4.02 -9.14 -8.92
C HIS A 148 -4.24 -8.21 -10.12
N ILE A 149 -4.87 -8.73 -11.19
CA ILE A 149 -5.15 -7.98 -12.40
C ILE A 149 -6.65 -7.74 -12.49
N ILE A 150 -7.05 -6.47 -12.49
CA ILE A 150 -8.44 -6.04 -12.63
C ILE A 150 -8.50 -5.06 -13.80
N GLU A 151 -9.37 -5.32 -14.78
CA GLU A 151 -9.57 -4.41 -15.94
C GLU A 151 -8.27 -4.07 -16.69
N LYS A 152 -7.36 -5.05 -16.85
CA LYS A 152 -6.01 -4.89 -17.44
C LYS A 152 -5.05 -4.01 -16.64
N GLU A 153 -5.45 -3.55 -15.46
CA GLU A 153 -4.58 -2.85 -14.52
C GLU A 153 -4.02 -3.83 -13.48
N ARG A 154 -2.76 -3.64 -13.12
CA ARG A 154 -2.08 -4.45 -12.10
C ARG A 154 -2.18 -3.77 -10.74
N TRP A 155 -2.61 -4.52 -9.75
CA TRP A 155 -2.79 -4.07 -8.37
C TRP A 155 -2.00 -4.96 -7.43
N ILE A 156 -1.44 -4.35 -6.38
CA ILE A 156 -0.87 -5.04 -5.24
C ILE A 156 -2.03 -5.29 -4.28
N ASN A 157 -2.30 -6.55 -3.98
CA ASN A 157 -3.29 -6.97 -2.98
C ASN A 157 -2.63 -7.15 -1.60
N SER A 158 -1.37 -7.60 -1.59
CA SER A 158 -0.61 -7.78 -0.35
C SER A 158 0.86 -7.48 -0.60
N PHE A 159 1.52 -6.92 0.41
CA PHE A 159 2.93 -6.56 0.38
C PHE A 159 3.57 -6.90 1.72
N SER A 160 4.78 -7.46 1.70
CA SER A 160 5.57 -7.69 2.90
C SER A 160 7.06 -7.70 2.60
N VAL A 161 7.86 -7.30 3.60
CA VAL A 161 9.31 -7.47 3.64
C VAL A 161 9.60 -8.59 4.64
N GLN A 162 10.46 -9.53 4.26
CA GLN A 162 10.66 -10.78 4.99
C GLN A 162 12.14 -11.15 5.05
N SER A 163 12.53 -11.80 6.14
CA SER A 163 13.87 -12.35 6.34
C SER A 163 14.01 -13.81 5.94
N ASN A 164 12.92 -14.56 6.00
CA ASN A 164 12.94 -15.99 5.70
C ASN A 164 12.76 -16.20 4.21
N ASP A 165 13.43 -17.23 3.69
CA ASP A 165 13.24 -17.64 2.31
C ASP A 165 11.77 -18.10 2.13
N PRO A 166 11.02 -17.51 1.19
CA PRO A 166 9.63 -17.91 0.96
C PRO A 166 9.46 -19.31 0.35
N THR A 167 10.57 -20.01 0.05
CA THR A 167 10.58 -21.38 -0.48
C THR A 167 10.93 -22.44 0.55
N GLU A 168 11.29 -22.05 1.78
CA GLU A 168 11.40 -22.94 2.96
C GLU A 168 10.06 -23.03 3.72
#